data_AF-A0A9D1G997-F1
#
_entry.id   AF-A0A9D1G997-F1
#
_cell.length_a   1.000
_cell.length_b   1.000
_cell.length_c   1.000
_cell.angle_alpha   90.00
_cell.angle_beta   90.00
_cell.angle_gamma   90.00
#
_symmetry.space_group_name_H-M   'P 1'
#
loop_
_entity.id
_entity.type
_entity.pdbx_description
1 polymer ?
#
loop_
_entity_poly.entity_id
_entity_poly.type
_entity_poly.pdbx_seq_one_letter_code
_entity_poly.pdbx_strand_id
1 'polypeptide(L)'
;MKEQNIYDNNEFFENYQKLRQNKGLTANDLIETPQLFELIGDVKDKEILDLGCGAGNNDRKLIEKGAKSVLGIDLSKKMIEVANKENDLDNIEYKVMSMNDIDKIN
;
A
#
# COMPACT_ATOMS: atom_id res chain seq x y z
N MET A 1 17.52 3.22 -10.64
CA MET A 1 17.90 2.51 -9.39
C MET A 1 17.83 1.01 -9.64
N LYS A 2 18.57 0.17 -8.92
CA LYS A 2 18.41 -1.30 -9.04
C LYS A 2 17.15 -1.72 -8.29
N GLU A 3 16.29 -2.48 -8.94
CA GLU A 3 15.07 -3.03 -8.33
C GLU A 3 15.41 -4.08 -7.27
N GLN A 4 14.68 -4.06 -6.16
CA GLN A 4 14.84 -4.99 -5.05
C GLN A 4 13.45 -5.50 -4.63
N ASN A 5 13.29 -6.83 -4.57
CA ASN A 5 12.04 -7.48 -4.17
C ASN A 5 12.35 -8.62 -3.18
N ILE A 6 12.66 -8.26 -1.93
CA ILE A 6 12.86 -9.23 -0.86
C ILE A 6 11.54 -9.81 -0.34
N TYR A 7 10.43 -9.11 -0.53
CA TYR A 7 9.11 -9.50 -0.04
C TYR A 7 8.52 -10.71 -0.78
N ASP A 8 9.02 -11.06 -1.97
CA ASP A 8 8.67 -12.32 -2.63
C ASP A 8 9.50 -13.53 -2.15
N ASN A 9 10.51 -13.34 -1.29
CA ASN A 9 11.16 -14.45 -0.58
C ASN A 9 10.21 -15.01 0.50
N ASN A 10 9.95 -16.32 0.50
CA ASN A 10 8.99 -16.98 1.42
C ASN A 10 9.33 -16.73 2.91
N GLU A 11 10.58 -16.98 3.31
CA GLU A 11 10.99 -16.87 4.70
C GLU A 11 10.89 -15.43 5.21
N PHE A 12 11.37 -14.48 4.41
CA PHE A 12 11.26 -13.07 4.75
C PHE A 12 9.80 -12.64 4.85
N PHE A 13 8.97 -12.99 3.86
CA PHE A 13 7.56 -12.64 3.83
C PHE A 13 6.79 -13.18 5.03
N GLU A 14 6.95 -14.44 5.39
CA GLU A 14 6.25 -15.05 6.52
C GLU A 14 6.64 -14.39 7.84
N ASN A 15 7.93 -14.11 8.04
CA ASN A 15 8.40 -13.43 9.25
C ASN A 15 7.94 -11.98 9.30
N TYR A 16 7.94 -11.28 8.17
CA TYR A 16 7.40 -9.93 8.04
C TYR A 16 5.89 -9.92 8.38
N GLN A 17 5.11 -10.84 7.82
CA GLN A 17 3.68 -10.94 8.10
C GLN A 17 3.40 -11.17 9.59
N LYS A 18 4.20 -12.01 10.29
CA LYS A 18 4.09 -12.21 11.75
C LYS A 18 4.29 -10.91 12.53
N LEU A 19 5.26 -10.07 12.14
CA LEU A 19 5.45 -8.76 12.77
C LEU A 19 4.24 -7.84 12.59
N ARG A 20 3.52 -7.98 11.48
CA ARG A 20 2.34 -7.18 11.13
C ARG A 20 1.02 -7.73 11.69
N GLN A 21 1.02 -8.88 12.37
CA GLN A 21 -0.21 -9.46 12.94
C GLN A 21 -0.77 -8.65 14.13
N ASN A 22 0.07 -7.93 14.85
CA ASN A 22 -0.33 -7.10 16.00
C ASN A 22 -0.89 -5.73 15.53
N LYS A 23 -1.96 -5.76 14.73
CA LYS A 23 -2.63 -4.56 14.20
C LYS A 23 -2.99 -3.60 15.34
N GLY A 24 -2.69 -2.31 15.17
CA GLY A 24 -2.98 -1.25 16.14
C GLY A 24 -1.90 -1.03 17.20
N LEU A 25 -0.85 -1.85 17.24
CA LEU A 25 0.28 -1.70 18.16
C LEU A 25 1.63 -1.53 17.43
N THR A 26 1.60 -1.42 16.10
CA THR A 26 2.80 -1.22 15.30
C THR A 26 3.22 0.25 15.28
N ALA A 27 4.50 0.51 15.03
CA ALA A 27 4.99 1.87 14.81
C ALA A 27 4.24 2.54 13.64
N ASN A 28 3.87 1.77 12.60
CA ASN A 28 3.08 2.29 11.49
C ASN A 28 1.69 2.77 11.92
N ASP A 29 1.04 2.07 12.85
CA ASP A 29 -0.32 2.42 13.27
C ASP A 29 -0.35 3.57 14.28
N LEU A 30 0.65 3.63 15.18
CA LEU A 30 0.70 4.57 16.31
C LEU A 30 1.47 5.86 16.00
N ILE A 31 2.51 5.74 15.19
CA ILE A 31 3.34 6.81 14.64
C ILE A 31 3.12 6.74 13.12
N GLU A 32 4.04 7.09 12.22
CA GLU A 32 3.88 7.07 10.74
C GLU A 32 2.48 7.34 10.13
N THR A 33 1.48 6.44 10.20
CA THR A 33 0.18 6.64 9.55
C THR A 33 -0.55 7.91 10.00
N PRO A 34 -0.78 8.21 11.31
CA PRO A 34 -1.43 9.45 11.71
C PRO A 34 -0.66 10.69 11.22
N GLN A 35 0.68 10.67 11.30
CA GLN A 35 1.52 11.78 10.82
C GLN A 35 1.43 11.93 9.29
N LEU A 36 1.42 10.83 8.54
CA LEU A 36 1.27 10.83 7.09
C LEU A 36 -0.06 11.48 6.69
N PHE A 37 -1.16 11.08 7.33
CA PHE A 37 -2.48 11.64 7.03
C PHE A 37 -2.65 13.08 7.53
N GLU A 38 -1.94 13.49 8.57
CA GLU A 38 -1.85 14.90 8.96
C GLU A 38 -1.15 15.74 7.88
N LEU A 39 -0.07 15.22 7.30
CA LEU A 39 0.69 15.91 6.26
C LEU A 39 0.00 15.94 4.89
N ILE A 40 -0.66 14.83 4.50
CA ILE A 40 -1.37 14.74 3.21
C ILE A 40 -2.58 15.68 3.17
N GLY A 41 -3.25 15.88 4.31
CA GLY A 41 -4.43 16.74 4.41
C GLY A 41 -5.68 16.14 3.76
N ASP A 42 -6.52 17.00 3.19
CA ASP A 42 -7.78 16.57 2.57
C ASP A 42 -7.54 15.82 1.25
N VAL A 43 -8.09 14.62 1.17
CA VAL A 43 -8.00 13.71 0.01
C VAL A 43 -9.33 13.53 -0.69
N LYS A 44 -10.38 14.21 -0.22
CA LYS A 44 -11.72 14.05 -0.76
C LYS A 44 -11.77 14.27 -2.27
N ASP A 45 -12.43 13.36 -2.96
CA ASP A 45 -12.65 13.35 -4.42
C ASP A 45 -11.35 13.31 -5.26
N LYS A 46 -10.18 13.06 -4.65
CA LYS A 46 -8.90 12.96 -5.37
C LYS A 46 -8.64 11.55 -5.89
N GLU A 47 -7.93 11.47 -7.01
CA GLU A 47 -7.38 10.25 -7.59
C GLU A 47 -5.91 10.15 -7.16
N ILE A 48 -5.52 9.04 -6.55
CA ILE A 48 -4.23 8.93 -5.84
C ILE A 48 -3.44 7.74 -6.40
N LEU A 49 -2.13 7.95 -6.58
CA LEU A 49 -1.15 6.91 -6.88
C LEU A 49 -0.30 6.66 -5.63
N ASP A 50 -0.34 5.43 -5.09
CA ASP A 50 0.53 5.00 -3.98
C ASP A 50 1.72 4.18 -4.53
N LEU A 51 2.93 4.67 -4.29
CA LEU A 51 4.18 4.11 -4.80
C LEU A 51 4.86 3.28 -3.71
N GLY A 52 4.84 1.96 -3.85
CA GLY A 52 5.28 1.03 -2.79
C GLY A 52 4.17 0.77 -1.78
N CYS A 53 2.95 0.51 -2.28
CA CYS A 53 1.74 0.37 -1.46
C CYS A 53 1.76 -0.83 -0.51
N GLY A 54 2.65 -1.80 -0.74
CA GLY A 54 2.74 -3.02 0.05
C GLY A 54 1.41 -3.75 0.14
N ALA A 55 0.91 -3.93 1.36
CA ALA A 55 -0.34 -4.63 1.66
C ALA A 55 -1.60 -3.72 1.59
N GLY A 56 -1.47 -2.48 1.14
CA GLY A 56 -2.61 -1.57 0.89
C GLY A 56 -3.24 -0.95 2.14
N ASN A 57 -2.56 -0.98 3.28
CA ASN A 57 -3.11 -0.47 4.55
C ASN A 57 -3.47 1.03 4.49
N ASN A 58 -2.66 1.82 3.79
CA ASN A 58 -2.89 3.26 3.65
C ASN A 58 -3.93 3.55 2.56
N ASP A 59 -3.96 2.76 1.49
CA ASP A 59 -4.93 2.89 0.40
C ASP A 59 -6.36 2.76 0.87
N ARG A 60 -6.63 1.78 1.74
CA ARG A 60 -7.94 1.66 2.40
C ARG A 60 -8.30 2.93 3.18
N LYS A 61 -7.36 3.45 3.97
CA LYS A 61 -7.57 4.66 4.78
C LYS A 61 -7.78 5.90 3.90
N LEU A 62 -7.14 5.98 2.72
CA LEU A 62 -7.36 7.05 1.74
C LEU A 62 -8.80 7.00 1.20
N ILE A 63 -9.29 5.81 0.83
CA ILE A 63 -10.69 5.63 0.40
C ILE A 63 -11.67 5.96 1.53
N GLU A 64 -11.41 5.50 2.76
CA GLU A 64 -12.26 5.81 3.93
C GLU A 64 -12.30 7.32 4.23
N LYS A 65 -11.27 8.07 3.86
CA LYS A 65 -11.22 9.53 3.94
C LYS A 65 -11.85 10.26 2.75
N GLY A 66 -12.43 9.52 1.81
CA GLY A 66 -13.19 10.06 0.69
C GLY A 66 -12.38 10.29 -0.58
N ALA A 67 -11.18 9.71 -0.71
CA ALA A 67 -10.52 9.67 -2.01
C ALA A 67 -11.42 9.01 -3.06
N LYS A 68 -11.43 9.56 -4.27
CA LYS A 68 -12.25 9.07 -5.38
C LYS A 68 -11.78 7.69 -5.83
N SER A 69 -10.47 7.53 -5.98
CA SER A 69 -9.84 6.25 -6.33
C SER A 69 -8.38 6.22 -5.89
N VAL A 70 -7.87 5.01 -5.70
CA VAL A 70 -6.45 4.76 -5.42
C VAL A 70 -5.92 3.70 -6.37
N LEU A 71 -4.79 3.98 -7.01
CA LEU A 71 -3.97 2.99 -7.69
C LEU A 71 -2.73 2.73 -6.83
N GLY A 72 -2.66 1.56 -6.20
CA GLY A 72 -1.48 1.12 -5.46
C GLY A 72 -0.55 0.30 -6.35
N ILE A 73 0.74 0.63 -6.37
CA ILE A 73 1.76 -0.18 -7.05
C ILE A 73 2.82 -0.67 -6.07
N ASP A 74 3.22 -1.93 -6.22
CA ASP A 74 4.35 -2.51 -5.49
C ASP A 74 5.06 -3.54 -6.38
N LEU A 75 6.35 -3.74 -6.17
CA LEU A 75 7.12 -4.71 -6.93
C LEU A 75 6.85 -6.15 -6.48
N SER A 76 6.41 -6.34 -5.23
CA SER A 76 6.15 -7.66 -4.66
C SER A 76 4.78 -8.19 -5.03
N LYS A 77 4.76 -9.33 -5.73
CA LYS A 77 3.54 -10.03 -6.05
C LYS A 77 2.80 -10.47 -4.80
N LYS A 78 3.51 -10.95 -3.79
CA LYS A 78 2.89 -11.42 -2.53
C LYS A 78 2.24 -10.28 -1.74
N MET A 79 2.86 -9.11 -1.71
CA MET A 79 2.28 -7.94 -1.05
C MET A 79 1.00 -7.51 -1.75
N ILE A 80 0.99 -7.48 -3.09
CA ILE A 80 -0.18 -7.17 -3.91
C ILE A 80 -1.29 -8.22 -3.75
N GLU A 81 -0.95 -9.51 -3.61
CA GLU A 81 -1.93 -10.56 -3.29
C GLU A 81 -2.62 -10.32 -1.94
N VAL A 82 -1.86 -9.89 -0.91
CA VAL A 82 -2.44 -9.49 0.39
C VAL A 82 -3.29 -8.23 0.24
N ALA A 83 -2.82 -7.23 -0.51
CA ALA A 83 -3.53 -5.98 -0.71
C ALA A 83 -4.91 -6.18 -1.36
N ASN A 84 -4.97 -6.96 -2.43
CA ASN A 84 -6.22 -7.35 -3.08
C ASN A 84 -7.13 -8.14 -2.15
N LYS A 85 -6.57 -9.07 -1.37
CA LYS A 85 -7.37 -9.90 -0.44
C LYS A 85 -7.94 -9.09 0.73
N GLU A 86 -7.17 -8.18 1.30
CA GLU A 86 -7.58 -7.43 2.49
C GLU A 86 -8.42 -6.21 2.11
N ASN A 87 -8.20 -5.59 0.94
CA ASN A 87 -8.79 -4.31 0.55
C ASN A 87 -9.54 -4.39 -0.80
N ASP A 88 -10.41 -5.39 -0.93
CA ASP A 88 -11.28 -5.58 -2.10
C ASP A 88 -12.40 -4.52 -2.11
N LEU A 89 -12.12 -3.36 -2.71
CA LEU A 89 -13.04 -2.23 -2.85
C LEU A 89 -13.04 -1.77 -4.31
N ASP A 90 -14.20 -1.44 -4.86
CA ASP A 90 -14.39 -1.10 -6.28
C ASP A 90 -13.54 0.08 -6.77
N ASN A 91 -13.10 0.96 -5.86
CA ASN A 91 -12.33 2.16 -6.14
C ASN A 91 -10.85 2.07 -5.74
N ILE A 92 -10.34 0.87 -5.48
CA ILE A 92 -8.90 0.61 -5.34
C ILE A 92 -8.45 -0.40 -6.38
N GLU A 93 -7.39 -0.08 -7.11
CA GLU A 93 -6.70 -1.00 -8.02
C GLU A 93 -5.27 -1.23 -7.53
N TYR A 94 -4.78 -2.47 -7.62
CA TYR A 94 -3.42 -2.83 -7.28
C TYR A 94 -2.67 -3.42 -8.47
N LYS A 95 -1.43 -2.97 -8.72
CA LYS A 95 -0.57 -3.51 -9.78
C LYS A 95 0.78 -3.97 -9.23
N VAL A 96 1.19 -5.16 -9.65
CA VAL A 96 2.59 -5.58 -9.52
C VAL A 96 3.41 -4.79 -10.55
N MET A 97 4.09 -3.75 -10.11
CA MET A 97 4.79 -2.81 -11.00
C MET A 97 5.97 -2.16 -10.27
N SER A 98 7.06 -1.95 -11.01
CA SER A 98 8.19 -1.16 -10.54
C SER A 98 7.84 0.33 -10.56
N MET A 99 8.20 1.06 -9.50
CA MET A 99 8.07 2.52 -9.50
C MET A 99 8.95 3.21 -10.58
N ASN A 100 9.93 2.50 -11.15
CA ASN A 100 10.70 3.02 -12.29
C ASN A 100 9.88 3.05 -13.59
N ASP A 101 8.76 2.33 -13.64
CA ASP A 101 7.89 2.16 -14.79
C ASP A 101 6.59 2.98 -14.68
N ILE A 102 6.54 3.97 -13.79
CA ILE A 102 5.36 4.81 -13.56
C ILE A 102 4.93 5.59 -14.80
N ASP A 103 5.84 5.83 -15.74
CA ASP A 103 5.58 6.45 -17.04
C ASP A 103 4.70 5.57 -17.95
N LYS A 104 4.51 4.29 -17.60
CA LYS A 104 3.63 3.35 -18.28
C LYS A 104 2.22 3.30 -17.69
N ILE A 105 1.95 4.09 -16.64
CA ILE A 105 0.61 4.28 -16.08
C ILE A 105 -0.12 5.27 -16.99
N ASN A 106 -1.23 4.82 -17.59
CA ASN A 106 -2.04 5.60 -18.53
C ASN A 106 -2.61 6.88 -17.89
#